data_AF-A0AAW9QXE6-F1
#
_entry.id   AF-A0AAW9QXE6-F1
#
_cell.length_a   1.000
_cell.length_b   1.000
_cell.length_c   1.000
_cell.angle_alpha   90.00
_cell.angle_beta   90.00
_cell.angle_gamma   90.00
#
_symmetry.space_group_name_H-M   'P 1'
#
loop_
_entity.id
_entity.type
_entity.pdbx_description
1 polymer ?
#
loop_
_entity_poly.entity_id
_entity_poly.type
_entity_poly.pdbx_seq_one_letter_code
_entity_poly.pdbx_strand_id
1 'polypeptide(L)'
;MIAKQIQGTDFHKVLDYVHNKSGARLIGSNMTGQDPDTLAEEFRVSSHLRERLTKRVYHVSLSASPTEKLTDRAWVEIARAYLKGMEFDRNQHVIYRHIDREHEHIHIVASRIRITDGSIVADSWNYRRSAVGATRQLKALPNKEHKGVRSKKIG
;
A
#
# COMPACT_ATOMS: atom_id res chain seq x y z
N MET A 1 5.28 12.37 0.09
CA MET A 1 5.04 10.93 -0.04
C MET A 1 5.93 10.35 -1.12
N ILE A 2 6.66 9.30 -0.77
CA ILE A 2 7.53 8.55 -1.68
C ILE A 2 6.96 7.15 -1.82
N ALA A 3 6.92 6.64 -3.05
CA ALA A 3 6.47 5.29 -3.36
C ALA A 3 7.63 4.45 -3.89
N LYS A 4 7.89 3.29 -3.28
CA LYS A 4 8.91 2.33 -3.74
C LYS A 4 8.26 1.01 -4.07
N GLN A 5 8.35 0.60 -5.33
CA GLN A 5 7.67 -0.58 -5.88
C GLN A 5 8.67 -1.73 -6.07
N ILE A 6 8.23 -2.94 -5.75
CA ILE A 6 8.96 -4.20 -5.91
C ILE A 6 7.99 -5.23 -6.48
N GLN A 7 8.44 -6.03 -7.44
CA GLN A 7 7.70 -7.21 -7.90
C GLN A 7 8.32 -8.46 -7.32
N GLY A 8 7.47 -9.35 -6.79
CA GLY A 8 7.88 -10.59 -6.17
C GLY A 8 7.21 -11.80 -6.80
N THR A 9 7.68 -12.98 -6.39
CA THR A 9 7.17 -14.27 -6.85
C THR A 9 6.34 -15.00 -5.79
N ASP A 10 6.58 -14.68 -4.52
CA ASP A 10 6.07 -15.43 -3.37
C ASP A 10 5.33 -14.48 -2.42
N PHE A 11 4.03 -14.73 -2.23
CA PHE A 11 3.20 -13.94 -1.32
C PHE A 11 3.57 -14.19 0.14
N HIS A 12 3.78 -15.45 0.54
CA HIS A 12 4.07 -15.80 1.93
C HIS A 12 5.34 -15.11 2.39
N LYS A 13 6.41 -15.19 1.60
CA LYS A 13 7.69 -14.52 1.91
C LYS A 13 7.55 -13.01 2.10
N VAL A 14 6.74 -12.35 1.28
CA VAL A 14 6.53 -10.89 1.38
C VAL A 14 5.64 -10.56 2.58
N LEU A 15 4.59 -11.36 2.81
CA LEU A 15 3.67 -11.22 3.95
C LEU A 15 4.39 -11.41 5.28
N ASP A 16 5.18 -12.48 5.41
CA ASP A 16 5.98 -12.76 6.59
C ASP A 16 6.95 -11.61 6.90
N TYR A 17 7.62 -11.10 5.85
CA TYR A 17 8.50 -9.94 5.99
C TYR A 17 7.77 -8.68 6.50
N VAL A 18 6.58 -8.36 6.00
CA VAL A 18 5.84 -7.16 6.43
C VAL A 18 5.10 -7.38 7.75
N HIS A 19 4.69 -8.60 8.06
CA HIS A 19 3.96 -8.91 9.28
C HIS A 19 4.87 -8.86 10.51
N ASN A 20 6.09 -9.41 10.40
CA ASN A 20 7.00 -9.58 11.54
C ASN A 20 7.84 -8.33 11.87
N LYS A 21 7.51 -7.15 11.33
CA LYS A 21 8.17 -5.91 11.72
C LYS A 21 7.66 -5.40 13.06
N SER A 22 8.56 -4.82 13.84
CA SER A 22 8.20 -4.25 15.15
C SER A 22 7.11 -3.18 15.00
N GLY A 23 6.01 -3.35 15.72
CA GLY A 23 4.86 -2.44 15.65
C GLY A 23 4.05 -2.53 14.34
N ALA A 24 4.28 -3.56 13.52
CA ALA A 24 3.49 -3.77 12.30
C ALA A 24 2.03 -4.07 12.64
N ARG A 25 1.12 -3.49 11.85
CA ARG A 25 -0.33 -3.70 11.98
C ARG A 25 -0.95 -3.90 10.62
N LEU A 26 -1.76 -4.94 10.47
CA LEU A 26 -2.68 -5.06 9.33
C LEU A 26 -3.82 -4.06 9.53
N ILE A 27 -3.91 -3.04 8.68
CA ILE A 27 -4.86 -1.93 8.82
C ILE A 27 -5.96 -1.95 7.76
N GLY A 28 -5.81 -2.77 6.71
CA GLY A 28 -6.84 -2.93 5.69
C GLY A 28 -6.55 -4.06 4.72
N SER A 29 -7.61 -4.68 4.22
CA SER A 29 -7.56 -5.71 3.18
C SER A 29 -8.93 -5.84 2.50
N ASN A 30 -8.98 -6.54 1.36
CA ASN A 30 -10.21 -7.10 0.77
C ASN A 30 -10.29 -8.63 0.90
N MET A 31 -9.52 -9.21 1.82
CA MET A 31 -9.45 -10.62 2.18
C MET A 31 -9.77 -10.80 3.68
N THR A 32 -9.99 -12.04 4.10
CA THR A 32 -10.40 -12.34 5.50
C THR A 32 -9.24 -12.62 6.45
N GLY A 33 -8.14 -13.17 5.94
CA GLY A 33 -6.97 -13.59 6.70
C GLY A 33 -6.30 -12.44 7.43
N GLN A 34 -5.68 -12.74 8.57
CA GLN A 34 -5.02 -11.75 9.44
C GLN A 34 -3.54 -12.06 9.67
N ASP A 35 -3.09 -13.24 9.27
CA ASP A 35 -1.73 -13.75 9.40
C ASP A 35 -1.15 -14.13 8.01
N PRO A 36 0.19 -14.25 7.89
CA PRO A 36 0.85 -14.56 6.62
C PRO A 36 0.38 -15.86 5.95
N ASP A 37 0.10 -16.91 6.73
CA ASP A 37 -0.27 -18.22 6.19
C ASP A 37 -1.65 -18.17 5.55
N THR A 38 -2.65 -17.66 6.28
CA THR A 38 -4.03 -17.53 5.79
C THR A 38 -4.11 -16.57 4.60
N LEU A 39 -3.39 -15.44 4.67
CA LEU A 39 -3.35 -14.48 3.57
C LEU A 39 -2.68 -15.05 2.31
N ALA A 40 -1.60 -15.81 2.47
CA ALA A 40 -0.94 -16.46 1.35
C ALA A 40 -1.86 -17.48 0.68
N GLU A 41 -2.63 -18.25 1.45
CA GLU A 41 -3.64 -19.16 0.92
C GLU A 41 -4.72 -18.41 0.14
N GLU A 42 -5.26 -17.32 0.68
CA GLU A 42 -6.24 -16.52 -0.07
C GLU A 42 -5.65 -15.96 -1.38
N PHE A 43 -4.39 -15.49 -1.37
CA PHE A 43 -3.72 -15.06 -2.60
C PHE A 43 -3.50 -16.20 -3.62
N ARG A 44 -3.51 -17.46 -3.20
CA ARG A 44 -3.46 -18.59 -4.15
C ARG A 44 -4.67 -18.59 -5.07
N VAL A 45 -5.84 -18.10 -4.65
CA VAL A 45 -7.05 -18.05 -5.49
C VAL A 45 -6.79 -17.28 -6.79
N SER A 46 -6.27 -16.05 -6.72
CA SER A 46 -5.89 -15.32 -7.95
C SER A 46 -4.70 -15.93 -8.67
N SER A 47 -3.76 -16.55 -7.95
CA SER A 47 -2.59 -17.20 -8.56
C SER A 47 -2.95 -18.38 -9.47
N HIS A 48 -3.97 -19.16 -9.12
CA HIS A 48 -4.44 -20.29 -9.95
C HIS A 48 -5.02 -19.84 -11.30
N LEU A 49 -5.53 -18.61 -11.39
CA LEU A 49 -5.99 -18.06 -12.68
C LEU A 49 -4.83 -17.87 -13.67
N ARG A 50 -3.58 -17.78 -13.20
CA ARG A 50 -2.37 -17.68 -14.03
C ARG A 50 -1.15 -18.35 -13.38
N GLU A 51 -1.16 -19.68 -13.33
CA GLU A 51 -0.10 -20.48 -12.71
C GLU A 51 1.30 -20.20 -13.29
N ARG A 52 1.38 -19.92 -14.60
CA ARG A 52 2.65 -19.64 -15.31
C ARG A 52 3.22 -18.24 -15.04
N LEU A 53 2.47 -17.35 -14.36
CA LEU A 53 2.98 -16.01 -14.03
C LEU A 53 3.94 -16.10 -12.84
N THR A 54 5.23 -15.85 -13.09
CA THR A 54 6.27 -15.88 -12.04
C THR A 54 6.19 -14.65 -11.15
N LYS A 55 6.24 -13.44 -11.71
CA LYS A 55 6.15 -12.17 -10.98
C LYS A 55 4.70 -11.78 -10.68
N ARG A 56 4.03 -12.54 -9.82
CA ARG A 56 2.61 -12.34 -9.47
C ARG A 56 2.36 -11.35 -8.34
N VAL A 57 3.38 -11.07 -7.51
CA VAL A 57 3.26 -10.18 -6.36
C VAL A 57 3.63 -8.76 -6.77
N TYR A 58 2.79 -7.81 -6.37
CA TYR A 58 3.11 -6.39 -6.36
C TYR A 58 3.26 -5.93 -4.91
N HIS A 59 4.41 -5.36 -4.58
CA HIS A 59 4.71 -4.81 -3.26
C HIS A 59 5.08 -3.34 -3.42
N VAL A 60 4.45 -2.46 -2.66
CA VAL A 60 4.82 -1.05 -2.64
C VAL A 60 4.86 -0.55 -1.20
N SER A 61 5.86 0.26 -0.87
CA SER A 61 5.87 1.06 0.35
C SER A 61 5.51 2.51 0.04
N LEU A 62 4.60 3.10 0.82
CA LEU A 62 4.25 4.52 0.78
C LEU A 62 4.66 5.17 2.11
N SER A 63 5.54 6.17 2.05
CA SER A 63 6.04 6.87 3.24
C SER A 63 5.45 8.27 3.34
N ALA A 64 4.96 8.66 4.52
CA ALA A 64 4.49 10.01 4.80
C ALA A 64 5.66 11.00 4.88
N SER A 65 5.36 12.30 4.80
CA SER A 65 6.33 13.34 5.19
C SER A 65 6.69 13.18 6.68
N PRO A 66 7.91 13.55 7.12
CA PRO A 66 8.29 13.52 8.54
C PRO A 66 7.34 14.28 9.47
N THR A 67 6.65 15.29 8.93
CA THR A 67 5.73 16.16 9.68
C THR A 67 4.27 15.70 9.65
N GLU A 68 3.96 14.63 8.90
CA GLU A 68 2.61 14.11 8.74
C GLU A 68 2.39 12.90 9.65
N LYS A 69 1.41 13.01 10.55
CA LYS A 69 0.88 11.86 11.29
C LYS A 69 -0.49 11.50 10.74
N LEU A 70 -0.62 10.28 10.25
CA LEU A 70 -1.85 9.79 9.63
C LEU A 70 -2.52 8.75 10.52
N THR A 71 -3.84 8.78 10.54
CA THR A 71 -4.64 7.71 11.17
C THR A 71 -4.64 6.49 10.27
N ASP A 72 -4.95 5.30 10.82
CA ASP A 72 -5.09 4.08 10.01
C ASP A 72 -6.13 4.25 8.90
N ARG A 73 -7.23 4.93 9.20
CA ARG A 73 -8.27 5.25 8.20
C ARG A 73 -7.70 6.07 7.04
N ALA A 74 -6.96 7.14 7.34
CA ALA A 74 -6.34 7.97 6.30
C ALA A 74 -5.34 7.16 5.46
N TRP A 75 -4.55 6.30 6.11
CA TRP A 75 -3.64 5.39 5.43
C TRP A 75 -4.35 4.41 4.49
N VAL A 76 -5.48 3.84 4.91
CA VAL A 76 -6.29 2.94 4.07
C VAL A 76 -6.89 3.69 2.88
N GLU A 77 -7.39 4.92 3.07
CA GLU A 77 -7.93 5.75 1.99
C GLU A 77 -6.85 6.09 0.94
N ILE A 78 -5.66 6.48 1.40
CA ILE A 78 -4.45 6.66 0.58
C ILE A 78 -4.11 5.38 -0.18
N ALA A 79 -3.98 4.25 0.51
CA ALA A 79 -3.65 2.97 -0.12
C ALA A 79 -4.64 2.58 -1.22
N ARG A 80 -5.95 2.71 -0.97
CA ARG A 80 -7.01 2.39 -1.93
C ARG A 80 -6.99 3.32 -3.13
N ALA A 81 -6.82 4.62 -2.91
CA ALA A 81 -6.69 5.58 -4.00
C ALA A 81 -5.42 5.30 -4.83
N TYR A 82 -4.36 4.75 -4.21
CA TYR A 82 -3.10 4.47 -4.88
C TYR A 82 -3.28 3.26 -5.78
N LEU A 83 -3.84 2.18 -5.22
CA LEU A 83 -4.20 0.97 -5.96
C LEU A 83 -5.11 1.30 -7.14
N LYS A 84 -6.15 2.13 -6.95
CA LYS A 84 -7.04 2.56 -8.04
C LYS A 84 -6.28 3.31 -9.15
N GLY A 85 -5.39 4.24 -8.79
CA GLY A 85 -4.55 4.97 -9.76
C GLY A 85 -3.52 4.10 -10.47
N MET A 86 -3.15 2.97 -9.86
CA MET A 86 -2.28 1.93 -10.42
C MET A 86 -3.06 0.81 -11.12
N GLU A 87 -4.38 0.95 -11.26
CA GLU A 87 -5.29 -0.01 -11.89
C GLU A 87 -5.39 -1.36 -11.16
N PHE A 88 -5.19 -1.37 -9.85
CA PHE A 88 -5.44 -2.51 -8.95
C PHE A 88 -6.83 -2.41 -8.30
N ASP A 89 -7.89 -2.43 -9.10
CA ASP A 89 -9.28 -2.28 -8.66
C ASP A 89 -9.98 -3.62 -8.37
N ARG A 90 -9.57 -4.70 -9.05
CA ARG A 90 -10.15 -6.06 -8.89
C ARG A 90 -9.09 -7.08 -8.47
N ASN A 91 -8.14 -6.62 -7.65
CA ASN A 91 -7.00 -7.40 -7.22
C ASN A 91 -7.09 -7.63 -5.71
N GLN A 92 -6.72 -8.83 -5.27
CA GLN A 92 -6.52 -9.10 -3.85
C GLN A 92 -5.39 -8.21 -3.33
N HIS A 93 -5.56 -7.64 -2.12
CA HIS A 93 -4.54 -6.82 -1.49
C HIS A 93 -4.66 -6.79 0.04
N VAL A 94 -3.54 -6.46 0.69
CA VAL A 94 -3.43 -6.16 2.12
C VAL A 94 -2.60 -4.89 2.32
N ILE A 95 -2.83 -4.22 3.43
CA ILE A 95 -2.17 -2.96 3.81
C ILE A 95 -1.64 -3.10 5.24
N TYR A 96 -0.32 -3.11 5.37
CA TYR A 96 0.36 -3.09 6.66
C TYR A 96 0.87 -1.69 6.97
N ARG A 97 0.69 -1.20 8.20
CA ARG A 97 1.33 0.01 8.72
C ARG A 97 2.56 -0.38 9.54
N HIS A 98 3.69 0.27 9.27
CA HIS A 98 4.93 0.13 10.01
C HIS A 98 5.28 1.46 10.70
N ILE A 99 5.83 1.34 11.91
CA ILE A 99 6.31 2.44 12.76
C ILE A 99 7.76 2.22 13.21
N ASP A 100 8.46 1.27 12.60
CA ASP A 100 9.82 0.84 12.94
C ASP A 100 10.91 1.83 12.49
N ARG A 101 10.53 2.91 11.80
CA ARG A 101 11.43 3.98 11.33
C ARG A 101 10.93 5.34 11.79
N GLU A 102 11.77 6.35 11.61
CA GLU A 102 11.47 7.76 11.92
C GLU A 102 10.20 8.28 11.21
N HIS A 103 9.88 7.72 10.04
CA HIS A 103 8.68 8.07 9.30
C HIS A 103 7.73 6.87 9.20
N GLU A 104 6.48 7.13 9.56
CA GLU A 104 5.41 6.16 9.34
C GLU A 104 5.27 5.87 7.84
N HIS A 105 5.09 4.59 7.55
CA HIS A 105 4.87 4.14 6.20
C HIS A 105 3.94 2.94 6.20
N ILE A 106 3.33 2.72 5.05
CA ILE A 106 2.54 1.53 4.81
C ILE A 106 3.17 0.68 3.73
N HIS A 107 2.99 -0.62 3.84
CA HIS A 107 3.26 -1.59 2.80
C HIS A 107 1.93 -2.10 2.25
N ILE A 108 1.80 -2.03 0.93
CA ILE A 108 0.69 -2.64 0.21
C ILE A 108 1.24 -3.86 -0.52
N VAL A 109 0.66 -5.03 -0.25
CA VAL A 109 0.95 -6.26 -0.98
C VAL A 109 -0.31 -6.61 -1.76
N ALA A 110 -0.19 -6.72 -3.08
CA ALA A 110 -1.31 -7.00 -3.96
C ALA A 110 -0.96 -8.08 -4.98
N SER A 111 -1.97 -8.84 -5.41
CA SER A 111 -1.84 -9.70 -6.57
C SER A 111 -1.86 -8.85 -7.84
N ARG A 112 -0.97 -9.13 -8.79
CA ARG A 112 -1.04 -8.53 -10.13
C ARG A 112 -2.15 -9.15 -10.98
N ILE A 113 -2.71 -10.27 -10.55
CA ILE A 113 -3.75 -11.00 -11.26
C ILE A 113 -5.11 -10.51 -10.76
N ARG A 114 -5.96 -10.07 -11.68
CA ARG A 114 -7.35 -9.70 -11.38
C ARG A 114 -8.14 -10.96 -11.07
N ILE A 115 -8.91 -10.92 -9.98
CA ILE A 115 -9.71 -12.07 -9.55
C ILE A 115 -10.88 -12.36 -10.50
N THR A 116 -11.29 -11.37 -11.30
CA THR A 116 -12.48 -11.43 -12.16
C THR A 116 -12.26 -12.24 -13.44
N ASP A 117 -11.10 -12.10 -14.07
CA ASP A 117 -10.82 -12.64 -15.40
C ASP A 117 -9.39 -13.19 -15.55
N GLY A 118 -8.61 -13.16 -14.47
CA GLY A 118 -7.21 -13.55 -14.48
C GLY A 118 -6.30 -12.58 -15.23
N SER A 119 -6.77 -11.44 -15.77
CA SER A 119 -5.91 -10.48 -16.47
C SER A 119 -4.86 -9.87 -15.53
N ILE A 120 -3.75 -9.39 -16.09
CA ILE A 120 -2.61 -8.91 -15.31
C ILE A 120 -2.54 -7.39 -15.37
N VAL A 121 -2.33 -6.74 -14.21
CA VAL A 121 -1.95 -5.32 -14.18
C VAL A 121 -0.55 -5.18 -14.81
N ALA A 122 -0.53 -4.52 -15.97
CA ALA A 122 0.67 -4.31 -16.77
C ALA A 122 1.70 -3.45 -16.01
N ASP A 123 2.96 -3.74 -16.25
CA ASP A 123 4.12 -3.05 -15.66
C ASP A 123 4.52 -1.77 -16.40
N SER A 124 4.14 -1.66 -17.68
CA SER A 124 4.34 -0.48 -18.50
C SER A 124 3.77 0.76 -17.79
N TRP A 125 4.59 1.81 -17.66
CA TRP A 125 4.25 3.09 -17.02
C TRP A 125 4.06 3.07 -15.49
N ASN A 126 4.41 2.00 -14.78
CA ASN A 126 4.31 1.95 -13.31
C ASN A 126 5.06 3.08 -12.60
N TYR A 127 6.20 3.52 -13.13
CA TYR A 127 6.93 4.65 -12.56
C TYR A 127 6.14 5.96 -12.66
N ARG A 128 5.58 6.27 -13.84
CA ARG A 128 4.76 7.47 -14.04
C ARG A 128 3.45 7.41 -13.28
N ARG A 129 2.72 6.29 -13.32
CA ARG A 129 1.45 6.10 -12.59
C ARG A 129 1.66 6.20 -11.09
N SER A 130 2.74 5.61 -10.56
CA SER A 130 3.06 5.69 -9.13
C SER A 130 3.50 7.09 -8.71
N ALA A 131 4.33 7.78 -9.51
CA ALA A 131 4.75 9.13 -9.22
C ALA A 131 3.54 10.08 -9.21
N VAL A 132 2.63 9.95 -10.18
CA VAL A 132 1.39 10.73 -10.25
C VAL A 132 0.44 10.36 -9.11
N GLY A 133 0.27 9.08 -8.79
CA GLY A 133 -0.57 8.60 -7.70
C GLY A 133 -0.10 9.08 -6.34
N ALA A 134 1.19 8.90 -6.03
CA ALA A 134 1.79 9.38 -4.77
C ALA A 134 1.73 10.92 -4.66
N THR A 135 1.97 11.64 -5.76
CA THR A 135 1.88 13.12 -5.79
C THR A 135 0.45 13.62 -5.66
N ARG A 136 -0.54 12.95 -6.25
CA ARG A 136 -1.95 13.31 -6.09
C ARG A 136 -2.42 13.11 -4.66
N GLN A 137 -1.94 12.08 -3.97
CA GLN A 137 -2.32 11.82 -2.58
C GLN A 137 -1.70 12.79 -1.59
N LEU A 138 -0.45 13.21 -1.84
CA LEU A 138 0.16 14.37 -1.19
C LEU A 138 -0.74 15.62 -1.25
N LYS A 139 -1.42 15.86 -2.38
CA LYS A 139 -2.27 17.04 -2.59
C LYS A 139 -3.71 16.88 -2.09
N ALA A 140 -4.20 15.64 -1.96
CA ALA A 140 -5.59 15.33 -1.58
C ALA A 140 -5.78 15.17 -0.06
N LEU A 141 -4.70 15.15 0.72
CA LEU A 141 -4.80 15.26 2.18
C LEU A 141 -5.43 16.62 2.52
N PRO A 142 -6.56 16.66 3.28
CA PRO A 142 -7.23 17.90 3.59
C PRO A 142 -6.26 18.88 4.26
N ASN A 143 -6.31 20.12 3.79
CA ASN A 143 -5.52 21.23 4.29
C ASN A 143 -5.61 21.29 5.82
N LYS A 144 -4.50 20.93 6.46
CA LYS A 144 -4.02 21.26 7.80
C LYS A 144 -5.01 22.09 8.64
N GLU A 145 -5.51 21.50 9.72
CA GLU A 145 -5.88 22.30 10.90
C GLU A 145 -4.61 23.03 11.36
N HIS A 146 -4.49 24.30 10.97
CA HIS A 146 -3.55 25.22 11.58
C HIS A 146 -4.00 25.42 13.02
N LYS A 147 -3.38 24.69 13.96
CA LYS A 147 -3.37 25.14 15.35
C LYS A 147 -2.61 26.47 15.37
N GLY A 148 -3.37 27.55 15.43
CA GLY A 148 -2.86 28.90 15.46
C GLY A 148 -1.84 29.08 16.57
N VAL A 149 -0.62 29.45 16.19
CA VAL A 149 0.29 30.11 17.11
C VAL A 149 -0.05 31.59 17.02
N ARG A 150 -0.74 32.08 18.06
CA ARG A 150 -0.98 33.50 18.30
C ARG A 150 0.36 34.24 18.43
N SER A 151 0.34 35.45 17.91
CA SER A 151 1.33 36.52 17.89
C SER A 151 2.39 36.57 19.01
N LYS A 152 3.64 36.84 18.61
CA LYS A 152 4.46 37.84 19.30
C LYS A 152 4.66 39.02 18.35
N LYS A 153 4.00 40.14 18.67
CA LYS A 153 4.37 41.45 18.12
C LYS A 153 5.72 41.84 18.72
N ILE A 154 6.61 42.22 17.83
CA ILE A 154 7.74 43.13 18.08
C ILE A 154 7.16 44.52 18.39
N GLY A 155 7.68 45.15 19.44
CA GLY A 155 7.24 46.44 19.99
C GLY A 155 7.47 46.46 21.50
#